data_AF-A0A2S9Q4C5-F1
#
_entry.id   AF-A0A2S9Q4C5-F1
#
_cell.length_a   1.000
_cell.length_b   1.000
_cell.length_c   1.000
_cell.angle_alpha   90.00
_cell.angle_beta   90.00
_cell.angle_gamma   90.00
#
_symmetry.space_group_name_H-M   'P 1'
#
loop_
_entity.id
_entity.type
_entity.pdbx_description
1 polymer ?
#
loop_
_entity_poly.entity_id
_entity_poly.type
_entity_poly.pdbx_seq_one_letter_code
_entity_poly.pdbx_strand_id
1 'polypeptide(L)'
;MQTSFFGTDVDAVQVLRWFYDIPEMKFFEDHSRPDQPNRWFETWDETVAYFQGGRSSLAAWPRNVGGTPVREQISFTGDLQRQLGAKGRSVLHSPALIRIIRNGDQMAPIRQNRSAYLQSRLHGGNLANLVQFVYFV
;
A
#
# COMPACT_ATOMS: atom_id res chain seq x y z
N MET A 1 -1.59 -16.85 2.83
CA MET A 1 -1.62 -16.94 1.34
C MET A 1 -1.53 -15.52 0.79
N GLN A 2 -0.66 -15.28 -0.20
CA GLN A 2 -0.51 -13.97 -0.83
C GLN A 2 -1.00 -14.04 -2.27
N THR A 3 -1.95 -13.18 -2.62
CA THR A 3 -2.42 -13.01 -4.01
C THR A 3 -2.11 -11.59 -4.46
N SER A 4 -1.72 -11.45 -5.71
CA SER A 4 -1.31 -10.17 -6.29
C SER A 4 -1.81 -10.07 -7.72
N PHE A 5 -2.34 -8.92 -8.10
CA PHE A 5 -2.69 -8.63 -9.49
C PHE A 5 -2.13 -7.27 -9.91
N PHE A 6 -1.90 -7.14 -11.21
CA PHE A 6 -1.42 -5.93 -11.85
C PHE A 6 -2.55 -5.27 -12.61
N GLY A 7 -2.70 -3.95 -12.47
CA GLY A 7 -3.73 -3.18 -13.16
C GLY A 7 -3.33 -1.73 -13.40
N THR A 8 -4.16 -1.00 -14.13
CA THR A 8 -4.03 0.45 -14.32
C THR A 8 -4.40 1.23 -13.05
N ASP A 9 -4.23 2.56 -13.07
CA ASP A 9 -4.76 3.43 -12.00
C ASP A 9 -6.28 3.32 -11.86
N VAL A 10 -7.00 3.15 -12.98
CA VAL A 10 -8.45 2.97 -12.98
C VAL A 10 -8.82 1.65 -12.31
N ASP A 11 -8.11 0.56 -12.63
CA ASP A 11 -8.35 -0.76 -12.02
C ASP A 11 -8.07 -0.73 -10.52
N ALA A 12 -6.99 -0.05 -10.11
CA ALA A 12 -6.64 0.07 -8.70
C ALA A 12 -7.67 0.90 -7.91
N VAL A 13 -8.18 1.99 -8.48
CA VAL A 13 -9.27 2.78 -7.88
C VAL A 13 -10.58 1.96 -7.84
N GLN A 14 -10.87 1.16 -8.86
CA GLN A 14 -12.05 0.29 -8.87
C GLN A 14 -11.98 -0.78 -7.77
N VAL A 15 -10.82 -1.38 -7.56
CA VAL A 15 -10.60 -2.34 -6.47
C VAL A 15 -10.64 -1.66 -5.11
N LEU A 16 -10.06 -0.46 -5.00
CA LEU A 16 -10.16 0.37 -3.80
C LEU A 16 -11.64 0.65 -3.46
N ARG A 17 -12.46 0.90 -4.48
CA ARG A 17 -13.89 1.12 -4.33
C ARG A 17 -14.61 -0.12 -3.80
N TRP A 18 -14.28 -1.30 -4.30
CA TRP A 18 -14.84 -2.56 -3.79
C TRP A 18 -14.60 -2.73 -2.30
N PHE A 19 -13.39 -2.41 -1.80
CA PHE A 19 -13.11 -2.46 -0.36
C PHE A 19 -13.82 -1.34 0.41
N TYR A 20 -13.93 -0.15 -0.17
CA TYR A 20 -14.56 0.98 0.50
C TYR A 20 -16.05 0.76 0.74
N ASP A 21 -16.71 0.05 -0.18
CA ASP A 21 -18.13 -0.28 -0.07
C ASP A 21 -18.40 -1.45 0.92
N ILE A 22 -17.36 -2.13 1.44
CA ILE A 22 -17.51 -3.17 2.48
C ILE A 22 -17.78 -2.50 3.84
N PRO A 23 -18.89 -2.86 4.53
CA PRO A 23 -19.16 -2.36 5.87
C PRO A 23 -18.01 -2.65 6.83
N GLU A 24 -17.73 -1.70 7.72
CA GLU A 24 -16.67 -1.81 8.75
C GLU A 24 -15.23 -1.83 8.21
N MET A 25 -15.02 -1.69 6.90
CA MET A 25 -13.69 -1.49 6.34
C MET A 25 -13.16 -0.10 6.71
N LYS A 26 -11.94 -0.04 7.22
CA LYS A 26 -11.24 1.21 7.54
C LYS A 26 -9.97 1.32 6.72
N PHE A 27 -9.65 2.54 6.29
CA PHE A 27 -8.49 2.82 5.45
C PHE A 27 -7.49 3.70 6.19
N PHE A 28 -6.21 3.44 5.99
CA PHE A 28 -5.13 4.24 6.57
C PHE A 28 -3.84 4.17 5.74
N GLU A 29 -2.94 5.10 6.02
CA GLU A 29 -1.58 5.14 5.49
C GLU A 29 -0.79 3.91 5.99
N ASP A 30 -0.33 3.03 5.08
CA ASP A 30 0.37 1.79 5.44
C ASP A 30 1.69 2.06 6.21
N HIS A 31 2.39 3.13 5.86
CA HIS A 31 3.58 3.59 6.57
C HIS A 31 3.68 5.11 6.63
N SER A 32 4.17 5.64 7.74
CA SER A 32 4.33 7.06 7.99
C SER A 32 5.75 7.39 8.46
N ARG A 33 6.06 8.67 8.64
CA ARG A 33 7.30 9.10 9.31
C ARG A 33 7.40 8.51 10.73
N PRO A 34 8.60 8.25 11.24
CA PRO A 34 8.78 7.57 12.53
C PRO A 34 8.22 8.38 13.72
N ASP A 35 8.16 9.70 13.56
CA ASP A 35 7.66 10.68 14.53
C ASP A 35 6.19 11.06 14.32
N GLN A 36 5.52 10.51 13.30
CA GLN A 36 4.11 10.83 13.02
C GLN A 36 3.22 9.58 13.11
N PRO A 37 1.99 9.71 13.63
CA PRO A 37 0.99 8.66 13.51
C PRO A 37 0.61 8.43 12.05
N ASN A 38 0.34 7.18 11.67
CA ASN A 38 -0.31 6.87 10.40
C ASN A 38 -1.67 7.58 10.33
N ARG A 39 -1.94 8.22 9.18
CA ARG A 39 -3.22 8.89 8.93
C ARG A 39 -4.32 7.86 8.68
N TRP A 40 -5.46 8.05 9.33
CA TRP A 40 -6.71 7.37 9.01
C TRP A 40 -7.50 8.20 7.99
N PHE A 41 -8.18 7.54 7.07
CA PHE A 41 -9.05 8.19 6.09
C PHE A 41 -10.50 7.95 6.47
N GLU A 42 -11.26 9.04 6.59
CA GLU A 42 -12.68 8.96 6.99
C GLU A 42 -13.61 9.03 5.78
N THR A 43 -13.12 9.55 4.66
CA THR A 43 -13.91 9.73 3.43
C THR A 43 -13.27 9.07 2.21
N TRP A 44 -14.11 8.77 1.22
CA TRP A 44 -13.67 8.26 -0.08
C TRP A 44 -12.71 9.23 -0.77
N ASP A 45 -13.05 10.52 -0.79
CA ASP A 45 -12.26 11.54 -1.47
C ASP A 45 -10.86 11.68 -0.86
N GLU A 46 -10.73 11.62 0.47
CA GLU A 46 -9.42 11.59 1.12
C GLU A 46 -8.61 10.35 0.74
N THR A 47 -9.26 9.19 0.69
CA THR A 47 -8.62 7.92 0.36
C THR A 47 -8.08 7.93 -1.07
N VAL A 48 -8.90 8.38 -2.03
CA VAL A 48 -8.52 8.50 -3.44
C VAL A 48 -7.46 9.58 -3.65
N ALA A 49 -7.62 10.76 -3.05
CA ALA A 49 -6.64 11.83 -3.17
C ALA A 49 -5.28 11.41 -2.62
N TYR A 50 -5.27 10.66 -1.51
CA TYR A 50 -4.05 10.09 -0.96
C TYR A 50 -3.42 9.06 -1.92
N PHE A 51 -4.21 8.14 -2.46
CA PHE A 51 -3.73 7.10 -3.40
C PHE A 51 -3.18 7.70 -4.70
N GLN A 52 -3.86 8.70 -5.25
CA GLN A 52 -3.49 9.36 -6.51
C GLN A 52 -2.33 10.35 -6.34
N GLY A 53 -2.13 10.91 -5.14
CA GLY A 53 -1.12 11.92 -4.81
C GLY A 53 0.35 11.44 -4.80
N GLY A 54 0.65 10.30 -5.45
CA GLY A 54 2.02 9.82 -5.65
C GLY A 54 2.64 9.07 -4.47
N ARG A 55 1.89 8.84 -3.38
CA ARG A 55 2.33 8.00 -2.26
C ARG A 55 2.12 6.52 -2.57
N SER A 56 3.09 5.70 -2.19
CA SER A 56 3.28 4.36 -2.76
C SER A 56 2.40 3.27 -2.16
N SER A 57 1.68 3.51 -1.05
CA SER A 57 0.89 2.46 -0.39
C SER A 57 -0.19 2.98 0.57
N LEU A 58 -1.34 2.33 0.55
CA LEU A 58 -2.40 2.45 1.54
C LEU A 58 -2.82 1.07 2.03
N ALA A 59 -3.49 1.02 3.18
CA ALA A 59 -3.98 -0.22 3.78
C ALA A 59 -5.48 -0.13 4.05
N ALA A 60 -6.16 -1.27 3.87
CA ALA A 60 -7.54 -1.49 4.25
C ALA A 60 -7.61 -2.57 5.33
N TRP A 61 -8.39 -2.33 6.37
CA TRP A 61 -8.55 -3.22 7.52
C TRP A 61 -10.02 -3.43 7.87
N PRO A 62 -10.50 -4.68 7.89
CA PRO A 62 -11.82 -5.02 8.38
C PRO A 62 -11.85 -4.95 9.91
N ARG A 63 -12.63 -4.01 10.47
CA ARG A 63 -12.65 -3.75 11.93
C ARG A 63 -13.01 -4.97 12.79
N ASN A 64 -13.75 -5.91 12.20
CA ASN A 64 -14.26 -7.12 12.84
C ASN A 64 -13.33 -8.34 12.73
N VAL A 65 -12.19 -8.25 12.04
CA VAL A 65 -11.23 -9.36 11.88
C VAL A 65 -9.82 -8.95 12.30
N GLY A 66 -9.11 -9.88 12.95
CA GLY A 66 -7.67 -9.73 13.25
C GLY A 66 -7.33 -8.75 14.36
N GLY A 67 -8.31 -8.13 15.02
CA GLY A 67 -8.06 -7.14 16.07
C GLY A 67 -7.56 -5.79 15.52
N THR A 68 -7.51 -4.79 16.40
CA THR A 68 -7.14 -3.41 16.02
C THR A 68 -5.67 -3.35 15.58
N PRO A 69 -5.33 -2.63 14.49
CA PRO A 69 -3.96 -2.52 14.03
C PRO A 69 -3.06 -1.93 15.12
N VAL A 70 -1.92 -2.58 15.32
CA VAL A 70 -0.91 -2.17 16.31
C VAL A 70 0.18 -1.37 15.59
N ARG A 71 0.60 -0.26 16.21
CA ARG A 71 1.70 0.55 15.70
C ARG A 71 3.03 -0.04 16.10
N GLU A 72 3.90 -0.18 15.11
CA GLU A 72 5.31 -0.51 15.27
C GLU A 72 6.19 0.63 14.74
N GLN A 73 7.22 1.00 15.49
CA GLN A 73 8.23 1.96 15.05
C GLN A 73 9.50 1.23 14.64
N ILE A 74 9.92 1.44 13.40
CA ILE A 74 11.09 0.81 12.81
C ILE A 74 12.17 1.86 12.65
N SER A 75 13.28 1.69 13.37
CA SER A 75 14.48 2.53 13.22
C SER A 75 15.35 2.01 12.07
N PHE A 76 15.83 2.91 11.23
CA PHE A 76 16.74 2.55 10.14
C PHE A 76 18.19 2.53 10.60
N THR A 77 19.00 1.66 10.00
CA THR A 77 20.46 1.65 10.21
C THR A 77 21.10 2.92 9.62
N GLY A 78 22.29 3.30 10.09
CA GLY A 78 22.96 4.53 9.65
C GLY A 78 23.16 4.64 8.13
N ASP A 79 23.46 3.52 7.45
CA ASP A 79 23.56 3.48 5.98
C ASP A 79 22.21 3.74 5.31
N LEU A 80 21.13 3.12 5.81
CA LEU A 80 19.79 3.28 5.26
C LEU A 80 19.24 4.69 5.51
N GLN A 81 19.57 5.31 6.64
CA GLN A 81 19.25 6.72 6.91
C GLN A 81 19.91 7.66 5.89
N ARG A 82 21.18 7.41 5.54
CA ARG A 82 21.90 8.18 4.50
C ARG A 82 21.28 8.00 3.11
N GLN A 83 20.82 6.79 2.78
CA GLN A 83 20.22 6.48 1.49
C GLN A 83 18.81 7.07 1.34
N LEU A 84 17.96 6.93 2.36
CA LEU A 84 16.54 7.29 2.29
C LEU A 84 16.24 8.70 2.86
N GLY A 85 17.20 9.34 3.53
CA GLY A 85 17.01 10.64 4.17
C GLY A 85 16.03 10.63 5.34
N ALA A 86 15.74 9.45 5.91
CA ALA A 86 14.76 9.27 6.99
C ALA A 86 15.36 8.43 8.13
N LYS A 87 15.02 8.76 9.39
CA LYS A 87 15.51 8.03 10.57
C LYS A 87 14.87 6.66 10.77
N GLY A 88 13.73 6.42 10.14
CA GLY A 88 12.88 5.25 10.36
C GLY A 88 11.53 5.40 9.68
N ARG A 89 10.56 4.57 10.09
CA ARG A 89 9.15 4.66 9.72
C ARG A 89 8.24 4.11 10.82
N SER A 90 6.99 4.56 10.86
CA SER A 90 5.95 3.88 11.64
C SER A 90 5.09 3.04 10.70
N VAL A 91 4.77 1.82 11.13
CA VAL A 91 3.94 0.87 10.37
C VAL A 91 2.78 0.42 11.24
N LEU A 92 1.61 0.25 10.64
CA LEU A 92 0.47 -0.41 11.29
C LEU A 92 0.41 -1.88 10.86
N HIS A 93 0.35 -2.76 11.85
CA HIS A 93 0.28 -4.21 11.66
C HIS A 93 -1.07 -4.75 12.13
N SER A 94 -1.74 -5.52 11.29
CA SER A 94 -2.88 -6.36 11.67
C SER A 94 -2.80 -7.69 10.92
N PRO A 95 -3.20 -8.81 11.55
CA PRO A 95 -3.34 -10.12 10.89
C PRO A 95 -4.22 -10.11 9.64
N ALA A 96 -5.17 -9.17 9.55
CA ALA A 96 -6.19 -9.11 8.50
C ALA A 96 -6.05 -7.90 7.56
N LEU A 97 -4.83 -7.37 7.40
CA LEU A 97 -4.57 -6.13 6.67
C LEU A 97 -4.40 -6.36 5.16
N ILE A 98 -5.18 -5.65 4.35
CA ILE A 98 -5.07 -5.64 2.88
C ILE A 98 -4.22 -4.44 2.45
N ARG A 99 -3.13 -4.66 1.70
CA ARG A 99 -2.26 -3.58 1.22
C ARG A 99 -2.53 -3.27 -0.25
N ILE A 100 -2.69 -2.00 -0.55
CA ILE A 100 -2.90 -1.52 -1.91
C ILE A 100 -1.67 -0.65 -2.24
N ILE A 101 -0.81 -1.16 -3.13
CA ILE A 101 0.51 -0.59 -3.41
C ILE A 101 0.52 -0.05 -4.84
N ARG A 102 0.94 1.20 -4.98
CA ARG A 102 1.20 1.80 -6.28
C ARG A 102 2.66 1.52 -6.65
N ASN A 103 2.91 0.74 -7.70
CA ASN A 103 4.26 0.65 -8.24
C ASN A 103 4.54 1.93 -9.03
N GLY A 104 4.97 2.97 -8.34
CA GLY A 104 5.71 4.05 -8.98
C GLY A 104 7.13 3.59 -9.34
N ASP A 105 7.79 4.31 -10.24
CA ASP A 105 9.20 4.11 -10.66
C ASP A 105 10.23 4.00 -9.51
N GLN A 106 9.83 4.24 -8.26
CA GLN A 106 10.68 4.18 -7.06
C GLN A 106 10.75 2.79 -6.39
N MET A 107 9.89 1.84 -6.77
CA MET A 107 10.09 0.44 -6.41
C MET A 107 10.87 -0.21 -7.55
N ALA A 108 12.19 -0.37 -7.37
CA ALA A 108 12.94 -1.30 -8.20
C ALA A 108 12.13 -2.61 -8.26
N PRO A 109 11.82 -3.11 -9.47
CA PRO A 109 10.77 -4.09 -9.66
C PRO A 109 11.02 -5.25 -8.71
N ILE A 110 10.01 -5.57 -7.89
CA ILE A 110 10.01 -6.79 -7.08
C ILE A 110 10.36 -7.91 -8.05
N ARG A 111 11.59 -8.42 -7.94
CA ARG A 111 12.19 -9.41 -8.84
C ARG A 111 11.47 -10.73 -8.64
N GLN A 112 10.24 -10.84 -9.13
CA GLN A 112 9.52 -12.11 -9.16
C GLN A 112 8.58 -12.29 -10.36
N ASN A 113 8.32 -11.29 -11.20
CA ASN A 113 7.59 -11.52 -12.46
C ASN A 113 8.10 -10.62 -13.61
N ARG A 114 9.26 -10.99 -14.17
CA ARG A 114 9.90 -10.29 -15.30
C ARG A 114 9.00 -10.23 -16.55
N SER A 115 8.07 -11.17 -16.69
CA SER A 115 7.17 -11.27 -17.84
C SER A 115 6.04 -10.21 -17.84
N ALA A 116 5.50 -9.86 -16.67
CA ALA A 116 4.42 -8.86 -16.58
C ALA A 116 4.94 -7.43 -16.80
N TYR A 117 6.13 -7.13 -16.30
CA TYR A 117 6.79 -5.82 -16.45
C TYR A 117 7.23 -5.52 -17.90
N LEU A 118 7.62 -6.55 -18.66
CA LEU A 118 7.98 -6.38 -20.07
C LEU A 118 6.74 -6.19 -20.96
N GLN A 119 5.61 -6.82 -20.63
CA GLN A 119 4.36 -6.62 -21.36
C GLN A 119 3.75 -5.23 -21.15
N SER A 120 3.83 -4.64 -19.95
CA SER A 120 3.31 -3.29 -19.70
C SER A 120 4.08 -2.20 -20.47
N ARG A 121 5.39 -2.39 -20.70
CA ARG A 121 6.22 -1.46 -21.49
C ARG A 121 5.98 -1.53 -23.00
N LEU A 122 5.66 -2.70 -23.55
CA LEU A 122 5.47 -2.88 -24.99
C LEU A 122 4.18 -2.25 -25.53
N HIS A 123 3.20 -1.98 -24.66
CA HIS A 123 1.90 -1.42 -25.04
C HIS A 123 1.71 0.07 -24.67
N GLY A 124 2.77 0.79 -24.28
CA GLY A 124 2.66 2.22 -23.94
C GLY A 124 1.75 2.52 -22.74
N GLY A 125 1.51 1.54 -21.88
CA GLY A 125 0.60 1.65 -20.73
C GLY A 125 1.27 2.28 -19.51
N ASN A 126 0.56 3.19 -18.85
CA ASN A 126 0.92 3.71 -17.53
C ASN A 126 1.21 2.56 -16.55
N LEU A 127 2.22 2.78 -15.71
CA LEU A 127 2.84 1.87 -14.76
C LEU A 127 1.82 0.98 -14.01
N ALA A 128 2.08 -0.33 -13.96
CA ALA A 128 1.18 -1.33 -13.41
C ALA A 128 1.14 -1.29 -11.87
N ASN A 129 -0.01 -0.91 -11.30
CA ASN A 129 -0.24 -0.92 -9.86
C ASN A 129 -0.31 -2.35 -9.32
N LEU A 130 0.22 -2.56 -8.11
CA LEU A 130 0.26 -3.85 -7.44
C LEU A 130 -0.69 -3.84 -6.24
N VAL A 131 -1.82 -4.50 -6.35
CA VAL A 131 -2.65 -4.75 -5.17
C VAL A 131 -2.18 -6.04 -4.52
N GLN A 132 -1.75 -5.96 -3.25
CA GLN A 132 -1.20 -7.09 -2.51
C GLN A 132 -2.13 -7.48 -1.34
N PHE A 133 -2.74 -8.65 -1.48
CA PHE A 133 -3.49 -9.27 -0.39
C PHE A 133 -2.54 -10.01 0.53
N VAL A 134 -2.42 -9.56 1.78
CA VAL A 134 -1.61 -10.23 2.79
C VAL A 134 -2.54 -10.79 3.86
N TYR A 135 -2.73 -12.11 3.85
CA TYR A 135 -3.44 -12.82 4.91
C TYR A 135 -2.43 -13.60 5.75
N PHE A 136 -2.36 -13.26 7.03
CA PHE A 136 -1.68 -14.06 8.04
C PHE A 136 -2.71 -15.03 8.63
N VAL A 137 -2.57 -16.32 8.30
CA VAL A 137 -3.37 -17.41 8.88
C VAL A 137 -2.63 -17.96 10.08
#